data_AF-A0A3S3QRX6-F1
#
_entry.id   AF-A0A3S3QRX6-F1
#
_cell.length_a   1.000
_cell.length_b   1.000
_cell.length_c   1.000
_cell.angle_alpha   90.00
_cell.angle_beta   90.00
_cell.angle_gamma   90.00
#
_symmetry.space_group_name_H-M   'P 1'
#
loop_
_entity.id
_entity.type
_entity.pdbx_description
1 polymer ?
#
loop_
_entity_poly.entity_id
_entity_poly.type
_entity_poly.pdbx_seq_one_letter_code
_entity_poly.pdbx_strand_id
1 'polypeptide(L)'
;MTSIYNLRQYLDILRRENELLVIDTEVDPYLEIAEIHRRVIASNGPALLFTKVKGSSFPVVTNLFGTNRRLELAFGTRPMDFVADLVRLAEQAMPPSLSTIRQAAPLALQA
;
A
#
# COMPACT_ATOMS: atom_id res chain seq x y z
N MET A 1 6.75 1.18 -16.75
CA MET A 1 6.21 0.76 -15.44
C MET A 1 5.34 -0.45 -15.71
N THR A 2 5.60 -1.57 -15.03
CA THR A 2 4.79 -2.78 -15.18
C THR A 2 3.44 -2.51 -14.53
N SER A 3 2.38 -2.45 -15.33
CA SER A 3 1.03 -2.22 -14.80
C SER A 3 0.61 -3.44 -13.97
N ILE A 4 0.12 -3.19 -12.75
CA ILE A 4 -0.37 -4.22 -11.84
C ILE A 4 -1.87 -4.36 -12.04
N TYR A 5 -2.31 -5.53 -12.49
CA TYR A 5 -3.73 -5.77 -12.81
C TYR A 5 -4.43 -6.66 -11.78
N ASN A 6 -3.68 -7.34 -10.92
CA ASN A 6 -4.23 -8.22 -9.90
C ASN A 6 -3.27 -8.39 -8.71
N LEU A 7 -3.82 -8.91 -7.60
CA LEU A 7 -3.08 -9.14 -6.38
C LEU A 7 -1.90 -10.09 -6.57
N ARG A 8 -2.01 -11.13 -7.42
CA ARG A 8 -0.94 -12.12 -7.61
C ARG A 8 0.31 -11.48 -8.21
N GLN A 9 0.13 -10.60 -9.22
CA GLN A 9 1.22 -9.81 -9.78
C GLN A 9 1.87 -8.91 -8.73
N TYR A 10 1.07 -8.29 -7.86
CA TYR A 10 1.62 -7.47 -6.78
C TYR A 10 2.43 -8.30 -5.77
N LEU A 11 1.92 -9.47 -5.37
CA LEU A 11 2.67 -10.38 -4.49
C LEU A 11 3.99 -10.84 -5.13
N ASP A 12 4.02 -11.05 -6.44
CA ASP A 12 5.25 -11.39 -7.16
C ASP A 12 6.26 -10.24 -7.16
N ILE A 13 5.79 -8.99 -7.25
CA ILE A 13 6.65 -7.80 -7.09
C ILE A 13 7.21 -7.74 -5.67
N LEU A 14 6.36 -7.88 -4.64
CA LEU A 14 6.81 -7.87 -3.25
C LEU A 14 7.83 -8.99 -2.97
N ARG A 15 7.63 -10.18 -3.55
CA ARG A 15 8.60 -11.28 -3.44
C ARG A 15 9.95 -10.94 -4.07
N ARG A 16 9.97 -10.33 -5.25
CA ARG A 16 11.21 -9.92 -5.94
C ARG A 16 11.96 -8.82 -5.19
N GLU A 17 11.23 -7.92 -4.55
CA GLU A 17 11.77 -6.79 -3.79
C GLU A 17 12.12 -7.14 -2.34
N ASN A 18 12.02 -8.42 -1.94
CA ASN A 18 12.20 -8.89 -0.55
C ASN A 18 11.26 -8.22 0.47
N GLU A 19 10.09 -7.78 0.02
CA GLU A 19 9.03 -7.14 0.80
C GLU A 19 7.90 -8.11 1.18
N LEU A 20 8.04 -9.41 0.89
CA LEU A 20 7.09 -10.46 1.23
C LEU A 20 7.77 -11.62 1.96
N LEU A 21 7.26 -11.95 3.14
CA LEU A 21 7.62 -13.16 3.88
C LEU A 21 6.50 -14.19 3.78
N VAL A 22 6.84 -15.41 3.39
CA VAL A 22 5.92 -16.55 3.34
C VAL A 22 6.04 -17.36 4.63
N ILE A 23 4.91 -17.65 5.26
CA ILE A 23 4.82 -18.41 6.51
C ILE A 23 4.02 -19.69 6.23
N ASP A 24 4.72 -20.82 6.24
CA ASP A 24 4.17 -22.16 5.97
C ASP A 24 3.81 -22.96 7.23
N THR A 25 4.04 -22.36 8.40
CA THR A 25 3.57 -22.86 9.69
C THR A 25 2.08 -22.58 9.82
N GLU A 26 1.31 -23.55 10.33
CA GLU A 26 -0.12 -23.33 10.61
C GLU A 26 -0.30 -22.25 11.67
N VAL A 27 -1.21 -21.31 11.41
CA VAL A 27 -1.56 -20.22 12.33
C VAL A 27 -3.06 -20.20 12.60
N ASP A 28 -3.45 -19.82 13.82
CA ASP A 28 -4.84 -19.59 14.19
C ASP A 28 -5.31 -18.21 13.68
N PRO A 29 -6.41 -18.13 12.89
CA PRO A 29 -6.93 -16.84 12.49
C PRO A 29 -7.45 -16.03 13.69
N TYR A 30 -7.78 -16.67 14.82
CA TYR A 30 -8.24 -16.00 16.01
C TYR A 30 -7.05 -15.39 16.77
N LEU A 31 -6.88 -14.07 16.62
CA LEU A 31 -5.91 -13.21 17.32
C LEU A 31 -4.43 -13.46 17.02
N GLU A 32 -4.01 -14.67 16.63
CA GLU A 32 -2.59 -14.96 16.36
C GLU A 32 -2.09 -14.22 15.11
N ILE A 33 -2.81 -14.30 13.98
CA ILE A 33 -2.47 -13.52 12.77
C ILE A 33 -2.39 -12.01 13.08
N ALA A 34 -3.33 -11.50 13.88
CA ALA A 34 -3.38 -10.09 14.25
C ALA A 34 -2.18 -9.68 15.13
N GLU A 35 -1.80 -10.49 16.11
CA GLU A 35 -0.65 -10.22 16.97
C GLU A 35 0.68 -10.31 16.20
N ILE A 36 0.82 -11.29 15.30
CA ILE A 36 1.98 -11.40 14.39
C ILE A 36 2.07 -10.13 13.53
N HIS A 37 0.96 -9.75 12.87
CA HIS A 37 0.90 -8.52 12.08
C HIS A 37 1.32 -7.29 12.90
N ARG A 38 0.77 -7.13 14.11
CA ARG A 38 1.04 -5.99 14.99
C ARG A 38 2.53 -5.84 15.31
N ARG A 39 3.24 -6.94 15.57
CA ARG A 39 4.69 -6.92 15.83
C ARG A 39 5.50 -6.57 14.59
N VAL A 40 5.10 -7.12 13.45
CA VAL A 40 5.79 -6.89 12.17
C VAL A 40 5.65 -5.44 11.73
N ILE A 41 4.45 -4.86 11.76
CA ILE A 41 4.25 -3.46 11.38
C ILE A 41 4.97 -2.49 12.31
N ALA A 42 5.00 -2.77 13.63
CA ALA A 42 5.75 -1.97 14.59
C ALA A 42 7.26 -1.93 14.32
N SER A 43 7.78 -2.93 13.59
CA SER A 43 9.18 -3.04 13.19
C SER A 43 9.42 -2.62 11.73
N ASN A 44 8.43 -2.00 11.07
CA ASN A 44 8.45 -1.73 9.62
C ASN A 44 8.75 -2.98 8.76
N GLY A 45 8.31 -4.16 9.20
CA GLY A 45 8.61 -5.43 8.57
C GLY A 45 7.84 -5.69 7.26
N PRO A 46 8.11 -6.83 6.61
CA PRO A 46 7.57 -7.18 5.28
C PRO A 46 6.06 -7.47 5.31
N ALA A 47 5.44 -7.53 4.14
CA ALA A 47 4.13 -8.15 3.98
C ALA A 47 4.20 -9.65 4.36
N LEU A 48 3.11 -10.20 4.90
CA LEU A 48 3.07 -11.58 5.39
C LEU A 48 2.05 -12.38 4.62
N LEU A 49 2.46 -13.51 4.05
CA LEU A 49 1.58 -14.50 3.42
C LEU A 49 1.55 -15.78 4.26
N PHE A 50 0.45 -16.01 4.95
CA PHE A 50 0.17 -17.23 5.69
C PHE A 50 -0.47 -18.26 4.76
N THR A 51 0.24 -19.34 4.48
CA THR A 51 -0.24 -20.37 3.53
C THR A 51 -1.12 -21.43 4.19
N LYS A 52 -1.01 -21.59 5.52
CA LYS A 52 -1.81 -22.54 6.31
C LYS A 52 -2.52 -21.82 7.45
N VAL A 53 -3.83 -21.66 7.32
CA VAL A 53 -4.68 -21.02 8.32
C VAL A 53 -5.64 -22.05 8.87
N LYS A 54 -5.60 -22.27 10.18
CA LYS A 54 -6.41 -23.29 10.86
C LYS A 54 -7.89 -23.11 10.55
N GLY A 55 -8.53 -24.17 10.06
CA GLY A 55 -9.96 -24.17 9.72
C GLY A 55 -10.32 -23.41 8.43
N SER A 56 -9.34 -22.97 7.64
CA SER A 56 -9.56 -22.28 6.36
C SER A 56 -8.80 -22.98 5.23
N SER A 57 -9.45 -23.17 4.09
CA SER A 57 -8.77 -23.60 2.85
C SER A 57 -8.09 -22.45 2.11
N PHE A 58 -8.35 -21.20 2.53
CA PHE A 58 -7.81 -20.00 1.91
C PHE A 58 -6.59 -19.48 2.68
N PRO A 59 -5.50 -19.11 1.97
CA PRO A 59 -4.38 -18.41 2.58
C PRO A 59 -4.77 -16.98 2.94
N VAL A 60 -4.05 -16.39 3.89
CA VAL A 60 -4.27 -15.02 4.35
C VAL A 60 -3.02 -14.20 4.08
N VAL A 61 -3.19 -13.02 3.51
CA VAL A 61 -2.11 -12.05 3.33
C VAL A 61 -2.40 -10.77 4.11
N THR A 62 -1.38 -10.21 4.75
CA THR A 62 -1.51 -8.96 5.52
C THR A 62 -0.33 -8.04 5.30
N ASN A 63 -0.45 -6.80 5.79
CA ASN A 63 0.63 -5.79 5.75
C ASN A 63 1.06 -5.38 4.32
N LEU A 64 0.17 -5.53 3.34
CA LEU A 64 0.42 -5.23 1.92
C LEU A 64 0.81 -3.78 1.63
N PHE A 65 0.39 -2.85 2.48
CA PHE A 65 0.56 -1.41 2.30
C PHE A 65 1.16 -0.71 3.52
N GLY A 66 1.76 -1.47 4.44
CA GLY A 66 2.22 -0.92 5.72
C GLY A 66 3.49 -0.07 5.66
N THR A 67 4.06 0.19 4.49
CA THR A 67 5.21 1.10 4.30
C THR A 67 5.04 1.95 3.05
N ASN A 68 5.66 3.13 3.03
CA ASN A 68 5.68 4.00 1.83
C ASN A 68 6.30 3.28 0.63
N ARG A 69 7.36 2.49 0.86
CA ARG A 69 7.98 1.67 -0.19
C ARG A 69 6.98 0.72 -0.84
N ARG A 70 6.14 0.03 -0.06
CA ARG A 70 5.11 -0.86 -0.60
C ARG A 70 4.01 -0.10 -1.35
N LEU A 71 3.62 1.08 -0.87
CA LEU A 71 2.70 1.96 -1.60
C LEU A 71 3.28 2.40 -2.96
N GLU A 72 4.56 2.79 -3.01
CA GLU A 72 5.25 3.12 -4.25
C GLU A 72 5.36 1.92 -5.20
N LEU A 73 5.61 0.72 -4.68
CA LEU A 73 5.64 -0.50 -5.49
C LEU A 73 4.25 -0.84 -6.06
N ALA A 74 3.17 -0.58 -5.31
CA ALA A 74 1.80 -0.87 -5.71
C ALA A 74 1.24 0.15 -6.71
N PHE A 75 1.52 1.43 -6.50
CA PHE A 75 0.87 2.53 -7.23
C PHE A 75 1.84 3.36 -8.07
N GLY A 76 3.14 3.18 -7.91
CA GLY A 76 4.15 4.09 -8.44
C GLY A 76 4.24 5.39 -7.64
N THR A 77 5.22 6.23 -7.97
CA THR A 77 5.41 7.54 -7.33
C THR A 77 4.41 8.60 -7.82
N ARG A 78 4.02 8.53 -9.10
CA ARG A 78 3.15 9.53 -9.74
C ARG A 78 1.78 9.75 -9.07
N PRO A 79 1.00 8.70 -8.70
CA PRO A 79 -0.29 8.92 -8.03
C PRO A 79 -0.14 9.48 -6.62
N MET A 80 0.95 9.14 -5.93
CA MET A 80 1.25 9.68 -4.59
C MET A 80 1.61 11.16 -4.66
N ASP A 81 2.42 11.55 -5.65
CA ASP A 81 2.75 12.96 -5.91
C ASP A 81 1.49 13.76 -6.25
N PHE A 82 0.60 13.20 -7.09
CA PHE A 82 -0.68 13.81 -7.44
C PHE A 82 -1.60 14.01 -6.22
N VAL A 83 -1.75 13.00 -5.36
CA VAL A 83 -2.55 13.11 -4.13
C VAL A 83 -1.95 14.15 -3.19
N ALA A 84 -0.62 14.15 -3.03
CA ALA A 84 0.07 15.14 -2.20
C ALA A 84 -0.11 16.57 -2.74
N ASP A 85 -0.08 16.76 -4.06
CA ASP A 85 -0.34 18.04 -4.68
C ASP A 85 -1.81 18.48 -4.52
N LEU A 86 -2.76 17.56 -4.60
CA LEU A 86 -4.18 17.84 -4.35
C LEU A 86 -4.44 18.28 -2.91
N VAL A 87 -3.82 17.61 -1.93
CA VAL A 87 -3.90 17.98 -0.51
C VAL A 87 -3.28 19.35 -0.26
N ARG A 88 -2.06 19.60 -0.78
CA ARG A 88 -1.42 20.92 -0.73
C ARG A 88 -2.32 22.01 -1.29
N LEU A 89 -2.99 21.71 -2.40
CA LEU A 89 -3.91 22.66 -3.02
C LEU A 89 -5.12 22.94 -2.15
N ALA A 90 -5.73 21.91 -1.56
CA ALA A 90 -6.86 22.08 -0.65
C ALA A 90 -6.49 22.91 0.59
N GLU A 91 -5.29 22.72 1.14
CA GLU A 91 -4.76 23.50 2.27
C GLU A 91 -4.47 24.96 1.89
N GLN A 92 -3.92 25.21 0.70
CA GLN A 92 -3.54 26.55 0.24
C GLN A 92 -4.69 27.33 -0.42
N ALA A 93 -5.75 26.65 -0.84
CA ALA A 93 -6.89 27.25 -1.53
C ALA A 93 -7.98 27.76 -0.60
N MET A 94 -7.72 27.94 0.71
CA MET A 94 -8.65 28.61 1.61
C MET A 94 -8.11 29.96 2.11
N PRO A 95 -8.79 31.09 1.79
CA PRO A 95 -9.93 31.23 0.87
C PRO A 95 -9.50 31.11 -0.61
N PRO A 96 -10.38 30.60 -1.50
CA PRO A 96 -10.01 30.39 -2.89
C PRO A 96 -9.84 31.74 -3.60
N SER A 97 -8.64 31.99 -4.10
CA SER A 97 -8.32 33.15 -4.93
C SER A 97 -8.20 32.76 -6.41
N LEU A 98 -8.48 33.68 -7.33
CA LEU A 98 -8.32 33.45 -8.78
C LEU A 98 -6.89 33.03 -9.16
N SER A 99 -5.89 33.50 -8.40
CA SER A 99 -4.50 33.07 -8.55
C SER A 99 -4.29 31.61 -8.17
N THR A 100 -4.92 31.15 -7.08
CA THR A 100 -4.82 29.75 -6.64
C THR A 100 -5.47 28.79 -7.64
N ILE A 101 -6.62 29.18 -8.21
CA ILE A 101 -7.32 28.39 -9.24
C ILE A 101 -6.48 28.26 -10.52
N ARG A 102 -5.76 29.31 -10.92
CA ARG A 102 -4.85 29.26 -12.07
C ARG A 102 -3.61 28.38 -11.81
N GLN A 103 -3.07 28.40 -10.60
CA GLN A 103 -1.95 27.53 -10.21
C GLN A 103 -2.36 26.05 -10.14
N ALA A 104 -3.64 25.77 -9.88
CA ALA A 104 -4.23 24.42 -9.89
C ALA A 104 -4.40 23.81 -11.30
N ALA A 105 -4.45 24.63 -12.34
CA ALA A 105 -4.80 24.18 -13.70
C ALA A 105 -3.92 23.05 -14.29
N PRO A 106 -2.60 22.98 -14.02
CA PRO A 106 -1.75 21.89 -14.52
C PRO A 106 -2.07 20.53 -13.88
N LEU A 107 -2.61 20.50 -12.66
CA LEU A 107 -2.97 19.26 -11.95
C LEU A 107 -4.15 18.55 -12.63
N ALA A 108 -5.11 19.30 -13.16
CA ALA A 108 -6.25 18.74 -13.88
C ALA A 108 -5.86 18.06 -15.21
N LEU A 109 -4.70 18.41 -15.78
CA LEU A 109 -4.15 17.81 -17.00
C LEU A 109 -3.33 16.54 -16.73
N GLN A 110 -3.05 16.23 -15.46
CA GLN A 110 -2.24 15.09 -15.02
C GLN A 110 -3.06 13.93 -14.42
N ALA A 111 -4.38 14.12 -14.27
CA ALA A 111 -5.35 13.09 -13.87
C ALA A 111 -5.76 12.21 -15.07
#